data_AF-A0A2V1H387-F1
#
_entry.id   AF-A0A2V1H387-F1
#
_cell.length_a   1.000
_cell.length_b   1.000
_cell.length_c   1.000
_cell.angle_alpha   90.00
_cell.angle_beta   90.00
_cell.angle_gamma   90.00
#
_symmetry.space_group_name_H-M   'P 1'
#
loop_
_entity.id
_entity.type
_entity.pdbx_description
1 polymer ?
#
loop_
_entity_poly.entity_id
_entity_poly.type
_entity_poly.pdbx_seq_one_letter_code
_entity_poly.pdbx_strand_id
1 'polypeptide(L)'
;MTQNITENQATQLIASLYQAVDRLDAKSVGQFLTRNARFQLGNHGAISGKEQIINANAAFFQSINTMRHTILNIWQQNNNIICAGKVHYTRHDSSTLEIPFSGIFKLESGLINDYQIYVDISPL
;
A
#
# COMPACT_ATOMS: atom_id res chain seq x y z
N MET A 1 -13.37 15.75 -19.23
CA MET A 1 -13.98 14.49 -18.76
C MET A 1 -12.89 13.67 -18.12
N THR A 2 -12.94 13.42 -16.82
CA THR A 2 -11.98 12.55 -16.14
C THR A 2 -12.31 11.11 -16.54
N GLN A 3 -11.40 10.45 -17.28
CA GLN A 3 -11.59 9.03 -17.59
C GLN A 3 -11.44 8.21 -16.31
N ASN A 4 -12.43 7.39 -16.01
CA ASN A 4 -12.38 6.44 -14.90
C ASN A 4 -11.36 5.34 -15.22
N ILE A 5 -10.68 4.82 -14.21
CA ILE A 5 -9.75 3.69 -14.36
C ILE A 5 -10.53 2.42 -14.70
N THR A 6 -9.98 1.59 -15.60
CA THR A 6 -10.51 0.25 -15.89
C THR A 6 -10.05 -0.78 -14.85
N GLU A 7 -10.74 -1.90 -14.74
CA GLU A 7 -10.36 -3.00 -13.82
C GLU A 7 -8.95 -3.55 -14.09
N ASN A 8 -8.55 -3.65 -15.36
CA ASN A 8 -7.20 -4.10 -15.73
C ASN A 8 -6.13 -3.09 -15.29
N GLN A 9 -6.36 -1.81 -15.54
CA GLN A 9 -5.45 -0.74 -15.07
C GLN A 9 -5.37 -0.70 -13.53
N ALA A 10 -6.49 -0.90 -12.83
CA ALA A 10 -6.50 -1.00 -11.37
C ALA A 10 -5.67 -2.19 -10.90
N THR A 11 -5.82 -3.36 -11.53
CA THR A 11 -5.04 -4.56 -11.23
C THR A 11 -3.54 -4.33 -11.42
N GLN A 12 -3.15 -3.71 -12.54
CA GLN A 12 -1.75 -3.38 -12.82
C GLN A 12 -1.18 -2.38 -11.81
N LEU A 13 -1.93 -1.32 -11.49
CA LEU A 13 -1.52 -0.31 -10.51
C LEU A 13 -1.23 -0.93 -9.14
N ILE A 14 -2.15 -1.76 -8.65
CA ILE A 14 -2.00 -2.43 -7.35
C ILE A 14 -0.84 -3.43 -7.37
N ALA A 15 -0.70 -4.23 -8.44
CA ALA A 15 0.42 -5.15 -8.57
C ALA A 15 1.77 -4.42 -8.55
N SER A 16 1.91 -3.32 -9.30
CA SER A 16 3.13 -2.53 -9.34
C SER A 16 3.44 -1.82 -8.02
N LEU A 17 2.40 -1.32 -7.33
CA LEU A 17 2.54 -0.73 -6.00
C LEU A 17 3.08 -1.77 -5.01
N TYR A 18 2.45 -2.94 -4.90
CA TYR A 18 2.88 -3.96 -3.94
C TYR A 18 4.22 -4.59 -4.31
N GLN A 19 4.59 -4.64 -5.58
CA GLN A 19 5.97 -4.97 -5.97
C GLN A 19 7.00 -3.96 -5.45
N ALA A 20 6.68 -2.66 -5.42
CA ALA A 20 7.57 -1.66 -4.82
C ALA A 20 7.65 -1.82 -3.30
N VAL A 21 6.52 -2.10 -2.65
CA VAL A 21 6.46 -2.38 -1.21
C VAL A 21 7.26 -3.64 -0.86
N ASP A 22 7.12 -4.74 -1.61
CA ASP A 22 7.84 -6.01 -1.40
C ASP A 22 9.36 -5.87 -1.58
N ARG A 23 9.80 -4.90 -2.39
CA ARG A 23 11.22 -4.54 -2.52
C ARG A 23 11.73 -3.60 -1.42
N LEU A 24 10.89 -3.23 -0.46
CA LEU A 24 11.18 -2.23 0.56
C LEU A 24 11.62 -0.87 -0.03
N ASP A 25 11.10 -0.54 -1.22
CA ASP A 25 11.51 0.64 -1.97
C ASP A 25 10.49 1.78 -1.80
N ALA A 26 10.65 2.51 -0.69
CA ALA A 26 9.76 3.62 -0.34
C ALA A 26 9.76 4.74 -1.40
N LYS A 27 10.87 4.94 -2.11
CA LYS A 27 10.96 5.92 -3.20
C LYS A 27 10.08 5.52 -4.37
N SER A 28 10.12 4.25 -4.77
CA SER A 28 9.23 3.71 -5.80
C SER A 28 7.76 3.76 -5.37
N VAL A 29 7.44 3.51 -4.09
CA VAL A 29 6.07 3.70 -3.57
C VAL A 29 5.58 5.14 -3.82
N GLY A 30 6.44 6.13 -3.61
CA GLY A 30 6.13 7.54 -3.87
C GLY A 30 5.75 7.89 -5.32
N GLN A 31 6.10 7.06 -6.30
CA GLN A 31 5.74 7.28 -7.71
C GLN A 31 4.25 7.08 -7.97
N PHE A 32 3.57 6.28 -7.14
CA PHE A 32 2.14 6.00 -7.26
C PHE A 32 1.24 7.04 -6.58
N LEU A 33 1.82 7.97 -5.82
CA LEU A 33 1.07 8.91 -4.98
C LEU A 33 0.88 10.27 -5.66
N THR A 34 -0.22 10.96 -5.38
CA THR A 34 -0.32 12.41 -5.64
C THR A 34 0.63 13.18 -4.72
N ARG A 35 0.87 14.47 -5.01
CA ARG A 35 1.71 15.32 -4.15
C ARG A 35 1.16 15.43 -2.72
N ASN A 36 -0.16 15.55 -2.59
CA ASN A 36 -0.87 15.81 -1.33
C ASN A 36 -1.58 14.55 -0.79
N ALA A 37 -1.10 13.36 -1.17
CA ALA A 37 -1.75 12.12 -0.79
C ALA A 37 -1.89 11.99 0.74
N ARG A 38 -2.96 11.32 1.16
CA ARG A 38 -3.19 10.88 2.53
C ARG A 38 -2.86 9.39 2.65
N PHE A 39 -2.19 9.01 3.72
CA PHE A 39 -1.93 7.62 4.07
C PHE A 39 -2.42 7.31 5.49
N GLN A 40 -2.94 6.11 5.70
CA GLN A 40 -3.30 5.64 7.04
C GLN A 40 -3.01 4.13 7.18
N LEU A 41 -2.37 3.76 8.28
CA LEU A 41 -2.08 2.37 8.65
C LEU A 41 -2.89 1.96 9.88
N GLY A 42 -3.94 1.18 9.68
CA GLY A 42 -4.87 0.75 10.71
C GLY A 42 -5.42 1.93 11.51
N ASN A 43 -5.28 1.85 12.83
CA ASN A 43 -5.78 2.87 13.75
C ASN A 43 -4.81 4.04 13.99
N HIS A 44 -3.64 4.07 13.32
CA HIS A 44 -2.70 5.18 13.47
C HIS A 44 -3.26 6.47 12.86
N GLY A 45 -2.72 7.61 13.30
CA GLY A 45 -3.04 8.91 12.73
C GLY A 45 -2.73 8.97 11.23
N ALA A 46 -3.56 9.69 10.48
CA ALA A 46 -3.35 9.87 9.05
C ALA A 46 -2.11 10.76 8.79
N ILE A 47 -1.32 10.37 7.80
CA ILE A 47 -0.15 11.11 7.31
C ILE A 47 -0.56 11.82 6.01
N SER A 48 -0.17 13.07 5.85
CA SER A 48 -0.47 13.86 4.65
C SER A 48 0.80 14.36 3.98
N GLY A 49 0.84 14.24 2.65
CA GLY A 49 1.95 14.67 1.80
C GLY A 49 2.84 13.50 1.39
N LYS A 50 3.19 13.46 0.09
CA LYS A 50 3.97 12.37 -0.52
C LYS A 50 5.28 12.10 0.22
N GLU A 51 6.03 13.13 0.56
CA GLU A 51 7.34 12.99 1.21
C GLU A 51 7.20 12.38 2.61
N GLN A 52 6.19 12.80 3.36
CA GLN A 52 5.90 12.26 4.69
C GLN A 52 5.50 10.78 4.61
N ILE A 53 4.73 10.40 3.58
CA ILE A 53 4.35 9.00 3.33
C ILE A 53 5.56 8.15 2.96
N ILE A 54 6.46 8.65 2.09
CA ILE A 54 7.71 7.96 1.74
C ILE A 54 8.55 7.74 3.00
N ASN A 55 8.72 8.76 3.83
CA ASN A 55 9.49 8.66 5.07
C ASN A 55 8.87 7.65 6.05
N ALA A 56 7.54 7.64 6.18
CA ALA A 56 6.85 6.69 7.03
C ALA A 56 7.01 5.23 6.54
N ASN A 57 6.91 5.00 5.22
CA ASN A 57 7.16 3.68 4.64
C ASN A 57 8.61 3.25 4.82
N ALA A 58 9.57 4.15 4.60
CA ALA A 58 10.99 3.86 4.82
C ALA A 58 11.28 3.50 6.29
N ALA A 59 10.68 4.21 7.24
CA ALA A 59 10.79 3.89 8.66
C ALA A 59 10.17 2.53 9.00
N PHE A 60 8.99 2.23 8.46
CA PHE A 60 8.35 0.92 8.63
C PHE A 60 9.21 -0.21 8.04
N PHE A 61 9.78 -0.02 6.85
CA PHE A 61 10.62 -1.05 6.23
C PHE A 61 11.89 -1.38 7.03
N GLN A 62 12.37 -0.48 7.89
CA GLN A 62 13.49 -0.78 8.79
C GLN A 62 13.11 -1.76 9.92
N SER A 63 11.83 -1.90 10.27
CA SER A 63 11.38 -2.78 11.35
C SER A 63 11.29 -4.25 10.95
N ILE A 64 11.45 -4.57 9.66
CA ILE A 64 11.34 -5.92 9.11
C ILE A 64 12.56 -6.25 8.25
N ASN A 65 12.86 -7.53 8.07
CA ASN A 65 13.94 -7.98 7.20
C ASN A 65 13.45 -8.10 5.76
N THR A 66 12.31 -8.76 5.55
CA THR A 66 11.65 -8.86 4.24
C THR A 66 10.14 -8.87 4.39
N MET A 67 9.45 -8.53 3.30
CA MET A 67 8.00 -8.68 3.19
C MET A 67 7.60 -9.15 1.80
N ARG A 68 6.53 -9.91 1.71
CA ARG A 68 5.94 -10.35 0.44
C ARG A 68 4.42 -10.35 0.53
N HIS A 69 3.76 -9.74 -0.44
CA HIS A 69 2.31 -9.78 -0.53
C HIS A 69 1.82 -10.92 -1.42
N THR A 70 0.68 -11.49 -1.05
CA THR A 70 -0.14 -12.36 -1.89
C THR A 70 -1.49 -11.68 -2.06
N ILE A 71 -1.73 -11.09 -3.23
CA ILE A 71 -3.00 -10.43 -3.53
C ILE A 71 -4.02 -11.50 -3.91
N LEU A 72 -5.14 -11.55 -3.20
CA LEU A 72 -6.20 -12.54 -3.44
C LEU A 72 -7.26 -11.97 -4.36
N ASN A 73 -7.72 -10.75 -4.08
CA ASN A 73 -8.77 -10.08 -4.83
C ASN A 73 -8.46 -8.59 -5.01
N ILE A 74 -8.92 -8.05 -6.13
CA ILE A 74 -8.94 -6.62 -6.43
C ILE A 74 -10.35 -6.29 -6.92
N TRP A 75 -10.94 -5.24 -6.39
CA TRP A 75 -12.22 -4.71 -6.83
C TRP A 75 -12.04 -3.25 -7.23
N GLN A 76 -12.69 -2.86 -8.31
CA GLN A 76 -12.70 -1.48 -8.78
C GLN A 76 -14.13 -0.93 -8.75
N GLN A 77 -14.28 0.26 -8.17
CA GLN A 77 -15.55 0.99 -8.13
C GLN A 77 -15.29 2.48 -8.39
N ASN A 78 -15.57 2.92 -9.62
CA ASN A 78 -15.23 4.26 -10.10
C ASN A 78 -13.73 4.55 -9.91
N ASN A 79 -13.37 5.55 -9.11
CA ASN A 79 -11.98 5.88 -8.80
C ASN A 79 -11.46 5.21 -7.52
N ASN A 80 -12.24 4.31 -6.92
CA ASN A 80 -11.81 3.55 -5.77
C ASN A 80 -11.33 2.17 -6.20
N ILE A 81 -10.24 1.72 -5.59
CA ILE A 81 -9.74 0.35 -5.69
C ILE A 81 -9.71 -0.22 -4.29
N ILE A 82 -10.19 -1.44 -4.15
CA ILE A 82 -10.09 -2.23 -2.92
C ILE A 82 -9.24 -3.45 -3.27
N CYS A 83 -8.29 -3.79 -2.42
CA CYS A 83 -7.58 -5.05 -2.51
C CYS A 83 -7.66 -5.78 -1.18
N ALA A 84 -7.66 -7.11 -1.25
CA ALA A 84 -7.54 -7.97 -0.09
C ALA A 84 -6.50 -9.03 -0.39
N GLY A 85 -5.74 -9.40 0.64
CA GLY A 85 -4.69 -10.37 0.50
C GLY A 85 -4.08 -10.77 1.82
N LYS A 86 -2.89 -11.34 1.72
CA LYS A 86 -2.04 -11.66 2.87
C LYS A 86 -0.68 -11.02 2.69
N VAL A 87 -0.08 -10.61 3.78
CA VAL A 87 1.32 -10.18 3.82
C VAL A 87 2.11 -11.18 4.66
N HIS A 88 3.25 -11.60 4.12
CA HIS A 88 4.18 -12.50 4.77
C HIS A 88 5.42 -11.68 5.14
N TYR A 89 5.70 -11.56 6.44
CA TYR A 89 6.87 -10.88 6.97
C TYR A 89 7.94 -11.90 7.38
N THR A 90 9.19 -11.52 7.19
CA THR A 90 10.34 -12.10 7.89
C THR A 90 10.93 -11.01 8.77
N ARG A 91 11.02 -11.25 10.08
CA ARG A 91 11.62 -10.33 11.04
C ARG A 91 13.15 -10.48 11.06
N HIS A 92 13.84 -9.57 11.73
CA HIS A 92 15.30 -9.60 11.87
C HIS A 92 15.80 -10.80 12.67
N ASP A 93 14.98 -11.36 13.55
CA ASP A 93 15.28 -12.61 14.28
C ASP A 93 14.97 -13.88 13.46
N SER A 94 14.65 -13.74 12.17
CA SER A 94 14.25 -14.80 11.24
C SER A 94 12.88 -15.45 11.53
N SER A 95 12.15 -15.01 12.57
CA SER A 95 10.78 -15.44 12.76
C SER A 95 9.89 -14.90 11.63
N THR A 96 8.82 -15.64 11.32
CA THR A 96 7.89 -15.27 10.25
C THR A 96 6.52 -14.95 10.81
N LEU A 97 5.76 -14.15 10.06
CA LEU A 97 4.38 -13.81 10.37
C LEU A 97 3.60 -13.68 9.07
N GLU A 98 2.46 -14.35 8.98
CA GLU A 98 1.50 -14.16 7.89
C GLU A 98 0.20 -13.59 8.47
N ILE A 99 -0.23 -12.44 7.96
CA ILE A 99 -1.47 -11.80 8.40
C ILE A 99 -2.31 -11.34 7.21
N PRO A 100 -3.65 -11.40 7.31
CA PRO A 100 -4.53 -10.83 6.31
C PRO A 100 -4.47 -9.29 6.34
N PHE A 101 -4.69 -8.68 5.19
CA PHE A 101 -4.82 -7.22 5.07
C PHE A 101 -5.88 -6.85 4.04
N SER A 102 -6.35 -5.60 4.13
CA SER A 102 -7.08 -4.94 3.05
C SER A 102 -6.51 -3.55 2.80
N GLY A 103 -6.37 -3.18 1.52
CA GLY A 103 -6.02 -1.83 1.11
C GLY A 103 -7.20 -1.17 0.39
N ILE A 104 -7.48 0.09 0.74
CA ILE A 104 -8.47 0.93 0.07
C ILE A 104 -7.75 2.15 -0.49
N PHE A 105 -7.92 2.38 -1.79
CA PHE A 105 -7.23 3.40 -2.55
C PHE A 105 -8.23 4.27 -3.28
N LYS A 106 -8.10 5.60 -3.14
CA LYS A 106 -8.84 6.55 -3.97
C LYS A 106 -7.89 7.22 -4.94
N LEU A 107 -8.23 7.17 -6.22
CA LEU A 107 -7.44 7.77 -7.29
C LEU A 107 -7.88 9.20 -7.60
N GLU A 108 -6.89 10.00 -7.97
CA GLU A 108 -7.04 11.33 -8.54
C GLU A 108 -6.03 11.46 -9.69
N SER A 109 -6.53 11.74 -10.90
CA SER A 109 -5.70 11.89 -12.11
C SER A 109 -4.74 10.71 -12.36
N GLY A 110 -5.20 9.48 -12.06
CA GLY A 110 -4.42 8.24 -12.26
C GLY A 110 -3.43 7.90 -11.14
N LEU A 111 -3.27 8.75 -10.13
CA LEU A 111 -2.42 8.52 -8.97
C LEU A 111 -3.26 8.33 -7.70
N ILE A 112 -2.69 7.69 -6.68
CA ILE A 112 -3.34 7.45 -5.40
C ILE A 112 -3.30 8.73 -4.57
N ASN A 113 -4.48 9.24 -4.21
CA ASN A 113 -4.64 10.41 -3.34
C ASN A 113 -5.04 10.04 -1.91
N ASP A 114 -5.72 8.91 -1.70
CA ASP A 114 -6.01 8.37 -0.36
C ASP A 114 -5.60 6.91 -0.34
N TYR A 115 -4.72 6.55 0.60
CA TYR A 115 -4.08 5.25 0.72
C TYR A 115 -4.31 4.70 2.14
N GLN A 116 -5.31 3.85 2.30
CA GLN A 116 -5.66 3.29 3.61
C GLN A 116 -5.32 1.79 3.64
N ILE A 117 -4.59 1.35 4.65
CA ILE A 117 -4.24 -0.05 4.87
C ILE A 117 -4.82 -0.51 6.20
N TYR A 118 -5.61 -1.57 6.16
CA TYR A 118 -6.18 -2.26 7.30
C TYR A 118 -5.45 -3.58 7.49
N VAL A 119 -4.63 -3.65 8.53
CA VAL A 119 -3.80 -4.80 8.89
C VAL A 119 -3.52 -4.72 10.39
N ASP A 120 -3.53 -5.86 11.08
CA ASP A 120 -3.16 -5.91 12.49
C ASP A 120 -1.64 -6.14 12.61
N ILE A 121 -0.90 -5.04 12.79
CA ILE A 121 0.55 -5.08 13.00
C ILE A 121 0.95 -5.21 14.48
N SER A 122 0.01 -5.37 15.40
CA SER A 122 0.33 -5.58 16.82
C SER A 122 1.25 -6.78 17.07
N PRO A 123 1.19 -7.89 16.28
CA PRO A 123 2.12 -9.00 16.43
C PRO A 123 3.48 -8.79 15.75
N LEU A 124 3.69 -7.69 15.01
CA LEU A 124 4.88 -7.50 14.17
C LEU A 124 6.12 -7.14 14.98
#